data_AF-X1F980-F1
#
_entry.id   AF-X1F980-F1
#
_cell.length_a   1.000
_cell.length_b   1.000
_cell.length_c   1.000
_cell.angle_alpha   90.00
_cell.angle_beta   90.00
_cell.angle_gamma   90.00
#
_symmetry.space_group_name_H-M   'P 1'
#
loop_
_entity.id
_entity.type
_entity.pdbx_description
1 polymer ?
#
loop_
_entity_poly.entity_id
_entity_poly.type
_entity_poly.pdbx_seq_one_letter_code
_entity_poly.pdbx_strand_id
1 'polypeptide(L)' 'EIKKYQEEGVLTVEMEAAAIFAVAKYLNVEAGAIFTISDYLTEDNWELHFHLTDTHLHTLFTIAKKTLSSL' A
#
# COMPACT_ATOMS: atom_id res chain seq x y z
N GLU A 1 0.13 -15.19 -12.58
CA GLU A 1 0.51 -14.68 -11.23
C GLU A 1 -0.50 -13.65 -10.75
N ILE A 2 -0.74 -12.60 -11.52
CA ILE A 2 -1.77 -11.57 -11.25
C ILE A 2 -3.15 -12.18 -10.96
N LYS A 3 -3.69 -13.02 -11.85
CA LYS A 3 -5.00 -13.66 -11.63
C LYS A 3 -5.08 -14.49 -10.35
N LYS A 4 -4.02 -15.23 -10.01
CA LYS A 4 -3.97 -16.01 -8.76
C LYS A 4 -4.10 -15.09 -7.55
N TYR A 5 -3.29 -14.04 -7.46
CA TYR A 5 -3.34 -13.11 -6.33
C TYR A 5 -4.65 -12.32 -6.28
N GLN A 6 -5.23 -12.00 -7.44
CA GLN A 6 -6.56 -11.41 -7.52
C GLN A 6 -7.64 -12.34 -6.97
N GLU A 7 -7.62 -13.63 -7.34
CA GLU A 7 -8.52 -14.66 -6.81
C GLU A 7 -8.35 -14.88 -5.30
N GLU A 8 -7.13 -14.67 -4.77
CA GLU A 8 -6.83 -14.68 -3.34
C GLU A 8 -7.25 -13.39 -2.61
N GLY A 9 -7.75 -12.38 -3.32
CA GLY A 9 -8.22 -11.11 -2.76
C GLY A 9 -7.12 -10.08 -2.48
N VAL A 10 -5.93 -10.25 -3.06
CA VAL A 10 -4.85 -9.27 -2.98
C VAL A 10 -5.25 -8.02 -3.76
N LEU A 11 -5.21 -6.86 -3.09
CA LEU A 11 -5.71 -5.60 -3.63
C LEU A 11 -4.67 -4.82 -4.45
N THR A 12 -3.39 -4.97 -4.12
CA THR A 12 -2.29 -4.20 -4.74
C THR A 12 -0.96 -4.91 -4.53
N VAL A 13 0.08 -4.46 -5.26
CA VAL A 13 1.46 -4.93 -5.14
C VAL A 13 2.37 -3.77 -4.76
N GLU A 14 3.31 -4.03 -3.87
CA GLU A 14 4.30 -3.11 -3.32
C GLU A 14 5.52 -3.92 -2.85
N MET A 15 6.59 -3.28 -2.35
CA MET A 15 7.88 -3.97 -2.15
C MET A 15 8.38 -3.95 -0.69
N GLU A 16 7.71 -3.26 0.24
CA GLU A 16 8.27 -2.91 1.55
C GLU A 16 7.48 -3.46 2.75
N ALA A 17 6.15 -3.53 2.69
CA ALA A 17 5.31 -3.75 3.87
C ALA A 17 5.49 -5.12 4.49
N ALA A 18 5.76 -6.16 3.68
CA ALA A 18 6.08 -7.48 4.20
C ALA A 18 7.30 -7.46 5.14
N ALA A 19 8.35 -6.72 4.79
CA ALA A 19 9.55 -6.58 5.61
C ALA A 19 9.27 -5.76 6.88
N ILE A 20 8.54 -4.65 6.75
CA ILE A 20 8.14 -3.81 7.88
C ILE A 20 7.34 -4.63 8.91
N PHE A 21 6.34 -5.39 8.47
CA PHE A 21 5.52 -6.21 9.37
C PHE A 21 6.30 -7.37 10.00
N ALA A 22 7.24 -7.99 9.27
CA ALA A 22 8.10 -9.02 9.83
C ALA A 22 8.99 -8.47 10.97
N VAL A 23 9.61 -7.30 10.77
CA VAL A 23 10.45 -6.65 11.78
C VAL A 23 9.61 -6.14 12.96
N ALA A 24 8.44 -5.54 12.71
CA ALA A 24 7.55 -5.06 13.76
C ALA A 24 7.07 -6.20 14.67
N LYS A 25 6.72 -7.35 14.07
CA LYS A 25 6.40 -8.57 14.79
C LYS A 25 7.56 -9.07 15.65
N TYR A 26 8.79 -9.06 15.13
CA TYR A 26 9.99 -9.46 15.87
C TYR A 26 10.27 -8.54 17.07
N LEU A 27 10.09 -7.24 16.88
CA LEU A 27 10.31 -6.22 17.92
C LEU A 27 9.12 -6.04 18.87
N ASN A 28 8.00 -6.73 18.64
CA ASN A 28 6.75 -6.57 19.37
C ASN A 28 6.26 -5.10 19.42
N VAL A 29 6.27 -4.44 18.26
CA VAL A 29 5.77 -3.07 18.07
C VAL A 29 4.63 -3.05 17.05
N GLU A 30 3.76 -2.06 17.15
CA GLU A 30 2.68 -1.85 16.19
C GLU A 30 3.22 -1.28 14.87
N ALA A 31 2.66 -1.73 13.75
CA ALA A 31 2.97 -1.21 12.43
C ALA A 31 1.73 -1.25 11.53
N GLY A 32 1.65 -0.28 10.62
CA GLY A 32 0.61 -0.20 9.60
C GLY A 32 1.20 0.31 8.29
N ALA A 33 0.55 -0.03 7.18
CA ALA A 33 0.90 0.45 5.84
C ALA A 33 -0.36 0.97 5.15
N ILE A 34 -0.22 2.07 4.42
CA ILE A 34 -1.28 2.70 3.64
C ILE A 34 -0.73 3.07 2.26
N PHE A 35 -1.53 2.87 1.21
CA PHE A 35 -1.07 3.01 -0.17
C PHE A 35 -2.04 3.85 -0.99
N THR A 36 -1.50 4.53 -2.01
CA THR A 36 -2.29 5.07 -3.13
C THR A 36 -2.04 4.20 -4.34
N ILE A 37 -3.07 3.98 -5.15
CA ILE A 37 -2.91 3.27 -6.41
C ILE A 37 -2.34 4.23 -7.44
N SER A 38 -1.14 3.91 -7.91
CA SER A 38 -0.35 4.70 -8.85
C SER A 38 -0.52 4.26 -10.31
N ASP A 39 -0.99 3.04 -10.51
CA ASP A 39 -1.09 2.37 -11.79
C ASP A 39 -2.03 1.16 -11.70
N TYR A 40 -2.51 0.71 -12.85
CA TYR A 40 -3.31 -0.51 -12.97
C TYR A 40 -2.49 -1.57 -13.67
N LEU A 41 -2.27 -2.68 -12.96
CA LEU A 41 -1.57 -3.86 -13.48
C LEU A 41 -2.59 -4.98 -13.70
N THR A 42 -2.73 -5.43 -14.95
CA THR A 42 -3.60 -6.54 -15.36
C THR A 42 -2.77 -7.62 -16.06
N GLU A 43 -3.38 -8.76 -16.40
CA GLU A 43 -2.67 -9.82 -17.13
C GLU A 43 -2.20 -9.37 -18.52
N ASP A 44 -2.91 -8.41 -19.12
CA ASP A 44 -2.68 -7.99 -20.51
C ASP A 44 -1.91 -6.67 -20.61
N ASN A 45 -1.96 -5.82 -19.58
CA ASN A 45 -1.43 -4.46 -19.66
C ASN A 45 -0.94 -3.91 -18.31
N TRP A 46 -0.07 -2.90 -18.40
CA TRP A 46 0.35 -2.07 -17.28
C TRP A 46 0.15 -0.60 -17.60
N GLU A 47 -0.79 0.03 -16.91
CA GLU A 47 -1.23 1.41 -17.17
C GLU A 47 -0.81 2.37 -16.05
N LEU A 48 0.15 3.24 -16.37
CA LEU A 48 0.71 4.19 -15.41
C LEU A 48 -0.20 5.42 -15.22
N HIS A 49 -0.50 5.75 -13.97
CA HIS A 49 -1.38 6.85 -13.58
C HIS A 49 -0.76 7.75 -12.48
N PHE A 50 0.57 7.82 -12.41
CA PHE A 50 1.31 8.55 -11.37
C PHE A 50 0.89 10.01 -11.22
N HIS A 51 0.53 10.67 -12.33
CA HIS A 51 0.08 12.06 -12.33
C HIS A 51 -1.26 12.28 -11.61
N LEU A 52 -2.02 11.22 -11.30
CA LEU A 52 -3.29 11.27 -10.59
C LEU A 52 -3.15 11.04 -9.07
N THR A 53 -1.94 10.78 -8.56
CA THR A 53 -1.77 10.39 -7.16
C THR A 53 -1.67 11.57 -6.20
N ASP A 54 -1.46 12.79 -6.68
CA ASP A 54 -1.14 13.97 -5.84
C ASP A 54 -2.12 14.17 -4.67
N THR A 55 -3.41 14.36 -4.98
CA THR A 55 -4.47 14.51 -3.97
C THR A 55 -4.54 13.31 -3.01
N HIS A 56 -4.35 12.10 -3.52
CA HIS A 56 -4.40 10.88 -2.70
C HIS A 56 -3.21 10.76 -1.75
N LEU A 57 -2.00 11.15 -2.20
CA LEU A 57 -0.81 11.20 -1.36
C LEU A 57 -0.97 12.24 -0.25
N HIS A 58 -1.50 13.44 -0.57
CA HIS A 58 -1.83 14.45 0.44
C HIS A 58 -2.85 13.94 1.47
N THR A 59 -3.86 13.19 1.01
CA THR A 59 -4.86 12.57 1.87
C THR A 59 -4.24 11.51 2.78
N LEU A 60 -3.46 10.58 2.22
CA LEU A 60 -2.75 9.53 2.98
C LEU A 60 -1.82 10.12 4.02
N PHE A 61 -1.05 11.15 3.67
CA PHE A 61 -0.17 11.83 4.62
C PHE A 61 -0.95 12.44 5.80
N THR A 62 -2.10 13.07 5.52
CA THR A 62 -2.96 13.64 6.54
C THR A 62 -3.54 12.55 7.46
N ILE A 63 -3.99 11.43 6.87
CA ILE A 63 -4.48 10.27 7.62
C ILE A 63 -3.38 9.69 8.49
N ALA A 64 -2.19 9.43 7.94
CA ALA A 64 -1.05 8.89 8.67
C ALA A 64 -0.68 9.76 9.87
N LYS A 65 -0.59 11.09 9.67
CA LYS A 65 -0.33 12.03 10.78
C LYS A 65 -1.40 11.95 11.86
N LYS A 66 -2.68 11.94 11.47
CA LYS A 66 -3.78 11.86 12.44
C LYS A 66 -3.74 10.55 13.22
N THR A 67 -3.51 9.42 12.55
CA THR A 67 -3.41 8.10 13.17
C THR A 67 -2.25 8.06 14.17
N LEU A 68 -1.05 8.51 13.76
CA LEU A 68 0.13 8.52 14.63
C LEU A 68 -0.04 9.44 15.85
N SER A 69 -0.72 10.58 15.71
CA SER A 69 -1.00 11.48 16.84
C SER A 69 -2.11 10.99 17.77
N SER A 70 -2.83 9.92 17.40
CA SER A 70 -3.92 9.34 18.20
C SER A 70 -3.55 8.05 18.94
N LEU A 71 -2.31 7.57 18.73
CA LEU A 71 -1.69 6.46 19.46
C LEU A 71 -1.02 7.01 20.73
#